data_AF-A0A938MRF4-F1
#
_entry.id   AF-A0A938MRF4-F1
#
_cell.length_a   1.000
_cell.length_b   1.000
_cell.length_c   1.000
_cell.angle_alpha   90.00
_cell.angle_beta   90.00
_cell.angle_gamma   90.00
#
_symmetry.space_group_name_H-M   'P 1'
#
loop_
_entity.id
_entity.type
_entity.pdbx_description
1 polymer ?
#
loop_
_entity_poly.entity_id
_entity_poly.type
_entity_poly.pdbx_seq_one_letter_code
_entity_poly.pdbx_strand_id
1 'polypeptide(L)'
;MTDELDSVTVVIHDDEVCRLGTALDTDTAMTLIAVASEDPSCWEELPGYWPRYRTPVVREFIDSLPIAPVDLDAALGAINETDAWVWIDLPQKRILTGRAFQPVGRDAAFAMVVDDNGRQHCPLSVHLPPWWELHEQVEAHVIGQPRHAPIRRPVVNREVLFGEALLADLAARVLAIVRSERWASRDSDEKQSYYSFTVEVHRDWLMTPRDDLDGLMPRQMLHGGHEWIDGLVWGQRLRFDDGGEIVAAPNDVVGYETAPMGHEEIAIYFDLCRELIAAAWSWCEEDEPNRRLSAGADCRPALTEFLRGVKAEWLANPYEGDSPPSFIIECSRRRVPRGAGVPIGGMTERQSEMPVIDDDCPICEMMADGKFGAAFVGIDGHHLELDDEFAFSLHETREAWEKQQRDYAEMSAAIERKQAEREAAGEPEPDEFASAWSSHVSEERLPGDEGGHLKLAFLLAEVVSVLQSRNAPHDDIHQLNVLFTDFRTCGIAELAAAGRRLGDHLDSLAERYPDLIARAADFRSRIDERVRSPVTEDDRELPF
;
A
#
# COMPACT_ATOMS: atom_id res chain seq x y z
N MET A 1 -2.80 -4.80 40.99
CA MET A 1 -1.78 -3.85 41.46
C MET A 1 -1.84 -2.71 40.48
N THR A 2 -2.34 -1.54 40.89
CA THR A 2 -2.16 -0.33 40.09
C THR A 2 -0.69 0.02 40.19
N ASP A 3 0.10 -0.37 39.19
CA ASP A 3 1.42 0.22 38.99
C ASP A 3 1.25 1.74 39.07
N GLU A 4 2.11 2.40 39.83
CA GLU A 4 2.25 3.85 39.71
C GLU A 4 2.55 4.10 38.24
N LEU A 5 1.59 4.68 37.50
CA LEU A 5 1.79 5.07 36.12
C LEU A 5 3.00 6.01 36.13
N ASP A 6 4.09 5.56 35.51
CA ASP A 6 5.32 6.34 35.42
C ASP A 6 4.97 7.69 34.78
N SER A 7 5.07 8.72 35.60
CA SER A 7 4.76 10.09 35.21
C SER A 7 5.89 10.63 34.34
N VAL A 8 5.56 11.11 33.15
CA VAL A 8 6.49 11.62 32.15
C VAL A 8 6.31 13.12 32.00
N THR A 9 7.42 13.86 32.03
CA THR A 9 7.44 15.28 31.67
C THR A 9 7.51 15.42 30.15
N VAL A 10 6.52 16.02 29.52
CA VAL A 10 6.52 16.25 28.08
C VAL A 10 6.58 17.75 27.79
N VAL A 11 7.52 18.13 26.92
CA VAL A 11 7.62 19.48 26.37
C VAL A 11 7.44 19.43 24.86
N ILE A 12 6.57 20.29 24.35
CA ILE A 12 6.39 20.54 22.92
C ILE A 12 6.84 21.97 22.64
N HIS A 13 7.89 22.10 21.83
CA HIS A 13 8.48 23.36 21.43
C HIS A 13 7.93 23.76 20.06
N ASP A 14 7.29 24.93 20.03
CA ASP A 14 6.62 25.51 18.87
C ASP A 14 7.05 26.97 18.73
N ASP A 15 8.09 27.18 17.92
CA ASP A 15 8.80 28.46 17.74
C ASP A 15 9.22 29.13 19.05
N GLU A 16 8.55 30.20 19.47
CA GLU A 16 8.89 30.96 20.68
C GLU A 16 8.16 30.46 21.94
N VAL A 17 7.27 29.46 21.80
CA VAL A 17 6.42 28.98 22.87
C VAL A 17 6.76 27.52 23.20
N CYS A 18 7.04 27.25 24.48
CA CYS A 18 7.08 25.89 24.99
C CYS A 18 5.73 25.53 25.58
N ARG A 19 5.31 24.28 25.43
CA ARG A 19 4.11 23.72 26.06
C ARG A 19 4.52 22.55 26.93
N LEU A 20 4.25 22.65 28.23
CA LEU A 20 4.74 21.73 29.24
C LEU A 20 3.59 20.96 29.89
N GLY A 21 3.69 19.64 29.92
CA GLY A 21 2.92 18.76 30.80
C GLY A 21 3.87 18.02 31.75
N THR A 22 3.79 18.30 33.05
CA THR A 22 4.73 17.76 34.06
C THR A 22 4.37 16.38 34.60
N ALA A 23 3.16 15.90 34.29
CA ALA A 23 2.67 14.63 34.81
C ALA A 23 1.72 13.93 33.82
N LEU A 24 2.22 13.66 32.62
CA LEU A 24 1.50 12.85 31.64
C LEU A 24 1.84 11.37 31.87
N ASP A 25 0.90 10.48 31.63
CA ASP A 25 1.19 9.05 31.55
C ASP A 25 2.02 8.71 30.31
N THR A 26 2.77 7.61 30.38
CA THR A 26 3.61 7.11 29.28
C THR A 26 2.85 6.92 27.98
N ASP A 27 1.59 6.48 28.03
CA ASP A 27 0.77 6.22 26.85
C ASP A 27 0.41 7.51 26.11
N THR A 28 0.08 8.56 26.85
CA THR A 28 -0.14 9.91 26.33
C THR A 28 1.15 10.47 25.74
N ALA A 29 2.29 10.32 26.41
CA ALA A 29 3.58 10.76 25.90
C ALA A 29 3.96 10.04 24.59
N MET A 30 3.75 8.72 24.54
CA MET A 30 3.98 7.92 23.33
C MET A 30 3.03 8.31 22.19
N THR A 31 1.76 8.58 22.50
CA THR A 31 0.78 9.04 21.50
C THR A 31 1.19 10.39 20.90
N LEU A 32 1.70 11.33 21.70
CA LEU A 32 2.24 12.61 21.20
C LEU A 32 3.44 12.42 20.26
N ILE A 33 4.33 11.46 20.56
CA ILE A 33 5.42 11.07 19.65
C ILE A 33 4.86 10.47 18.36
N ALA A 34 3.84 9.61 18.45
CA ALA A 34 3.20 9.02 17.29
C ALA A 34 2.55 10.07 16.38
N VAL A 35 1.93 11.12 16.94
CA VAL A 35 1.39 12.25 16.16
C VAL A 35 2.48 12.96 15.34
N ALA A 36 3.74 13.00 15.81
CA ALA A 36 4.84 13.57 15.04
C ALA A 36 5.14 12.78 13.74
N SER A 37 4.66 11.53 13.64
CA SER A 37 4.70 10.74 12.40
C SER A 37 3.97 11.42 11.24
N GLU A 38 3.05 12.35 11.51
CA GLU A 38 2.32 13.10 10.48
C GLU A 38 3.07 14.35 9.96
N ASP A 39 4.28 14.61 10.47
CA ASP A 39 5.09 15.81 10.18
C ASP A 39 4.42 17.17 10.51
N PRO A 40 3.80 17.34 11.70
CA PRO A 40 3.19 18.62 12.07
C PRO A 40 4.22 19.76 12.09
N SER A 41 3.84 20.92 11.58
CA SER A 41 4.71 22.11 11.49
C SER A 41 4.62 23.01 12.71
N CYS A 42 3.48 23.01 13.40
CA CYS A 42 3.23 23.81 14.60
C CYS A 42 2.21 23.12 15.53
N TRP A 43 2.00 23.68 16.72
CA TRP A 43 1.06 23.13 17.70
C TRP A 43 -0.37 23.03 17.18
N GLU A 44 -0.82 24.02 16.39
CA GLU A 44 -2.19 24.10 15.88
C GLU A 44 -2.58 22.95 14.95
N GLU A 45 -1.60 22.24 14.37
CA GLU A 45 -1.85 21.08 13.52
C GLU A 45 -2.06 19.79 14.33
N LEU A 46 -1.49 19.67 15.53
CA LEU A 46 -1.57 18.46 16.35
C LEU A 46 -3.01 18.02 16.66
N PRO A 47 -3.96 18.93 17.00
CA PRO A 47 -5.37 18.57 17.18
C PRO A 47 -6.01 17.88 15.97
N GLY A 48 -5.62 18.25 14.74
CA GLY A 48 -6.13 17.64 13.52
C GLY A 48 -5.65 16.20 13.32
N TYR A 49 -4.43 15.90 13.79
CA TYR A 49 -3.84 14.57 13.70
C TYR A 49 -4.15 13.67 14.90
N TRP A 50 -4.45 14.24 16.08
CA TRP A 50 -4.72 13.49 17.31
C TRP A 50 -5.73 12.33 17.15
N PRO A 51 -6.88 12.50 16.47
CA PRO A 51 -7.85 11.42 16.31
C PRO A 51 -7.32 10.19 15.57
N ARG A 52 -6.26 10.33 14.76
CA ARG A 52 -5.62 9.23 14.01
C ARG A 52 -4.82 8.29 14.92
N TYR A 53 -4.34 8.79 16.05
CA TYR A 53 -3.45 8.06 16.97
C TYR A 53 -4.08 7.78 18.32
N ARG A 54 -5.10 8.55 18.74
CA ARG A 54 -5.74 8.34 20.04
C ARG A 54 -6.28 6.93 20.17
N THR A 55 -6.00 6.29 21.29
CA THR A 55 -6.59 5.02 21.71
C THR A 55 -7.56 5.27 22.87
N PRO A 56 -8.36 4.26 23.29
CA PRO A 56 -9.27 4.42 24.43
C PRO A 56 -8.58 4.72 25.77
N VAL A 57 -7.27 4.47 25.89
CA VAL A 57 -6.50 4.70 27.14
C VAL A 57 -6.02 6.14 27.32
N VAL A 58 -6.03 6.95 26.25
CA VAL A 58 -5.65 8.37 26.30
C VAL A 58 -6.88 9.28 26.21
N ARG A 59 -6.69 10.58 26.48
CA ARG A 59 -7.78 11.57 26.40
C ARG A 59 -8.33 11.67 24.97
N GLU A 60 -9.64 11.87 24.89
CA GLU A 60 -10.34 11.99 23.59
C GLU A 60 -9.85 13.19 22.77
N PHE A 61 -9.59 14.33 23.43
CA PHE A 61 -9.14 15.56 22.79
C PHE A 61 -7.76 15.97 23.32
N ILE A 62 -6.89 16.42 22.42
CA ILE A 62 -5.56 16.93 22.80
C ILE A 62 -5.64 18.14 23.75
N ASP A 63 -6.65 18.99 23.58
CA ASP A 63 -6.88 20.16 24.44
C ASP A 63 -7.29 19.80 25.87
N SER A 64 -7.65 18.52 26.10
CA SER A 64 -7.94 18.00 27.45
C SER A 64 -6.68 17.49 28.17
N LEU A 65 -5.53 17.49 27.51
CA LEU A 65 -4.26 17.15 28.14
C LEU A 65 -3.84 18.28 29.10
N PRO A 66 -3.25 17.97 30.26
CA PRO A 66 -2.78 18.97 31.22
C PRO A 66 -1.45 19.60 30.75
N ILE A 67 -1.46 20.19 29.55
CA ILE A 67 -0.32 20.86 28.92
C ILE A 67 -0.60 22.36 28.88
N ALA A 68 0.33 23.16 29.38
CA ALA A 68 0.19 24.61 29.45
C ALA A 68 1.36 25.32 28.76
N PRO A 69 1.13 26.51 28.15
CA PRO A 69 2.23 27.32 27.63
C PRO A 69 3.13 27.81 28.76
N VAL A 70 4.44 27.70 28.57
CA VAL A 70 5.50 28.16 29.48
C VAL A 70 6.65 28.77 28.67
N ASP A 71 7.53 29.50 29.33
CA ASP A 71 8.78 29.93 28.71
C ASP A 71 9.81 28.79 28.65
N LEU A 72 10.86 28.98 27.83
CA LEU A 72 11.91 27.99 27.60
C LEU A 72 12.65 27.61 28.90
N ASP A 73 12.90 28.58 29.78
CA ASP A 73 13.63 28.35 31.03
C ASP A 73 12.81 27.46 31.98
N ALA A 74 11.51 27.68 32.09
CA ALA A 74 10.61 26.85 32.89
C ALA A 74 10.49 25.42 32.32
N ALA A 75 10.39 25.27 31.00
CA ALA A 75 10.40 23.97 30.34
C ALA A 75 11.70 23.20 30.61
N LEU A 76 12.87 23.83 30.43
CA LEU A 76 14.16 23.22 30.73
C LEU A 76 14.32 22.90 32.22
N GLY A 77 13.79 23.74 33.11
CA GLY A 77 13.73 23.47 34.55
C GLY A 77 13.01 22.16 34.83
N ALA A 78 11.80 21.97 34.29
CA ALA A 78 11.00 20.77 34.49
C ALA A 78 11.67 19.50 33.93
N ILE A 79 12.32 19.60 32.76
CA ILE A 79 13.10 18.47 32.19
C ILE A 79 14.24 18.08 33.13
N ASN A 80 14.97 19.04 33.71
CA ASN A 80 16.10 18.74 34.60
C ASN A 80 15.68 18.18 35.97
N GLU A 81 14.40 18.29 36.34
CA GLU A 81 13.84 17.76 37.60
C GLU A 81 13.38 16.30 37.49
N THR A 82 13.32 15.74 36.28
CA THR A 82 12.78 14.39 36.03
C THR A 82 13.71 13.57 35.14
N ASP A 83 13.78 12.25 35.36
CA ASP A 83 14.59 11.36 34.52
C ASP A 83 13.82 10.84 33.29
N ALA A 84 12.48 10.74 33.41
CA ALA A 84 11.57 10.32 32.36
C ALA A 84 10.91 11.54 31.72
N TRP A 85 11.39 11.91 30.53
CA TRP A 85 10.90 13.07 29.82
C TRP A 85 10.92 12.89 28.31
N VAL A 86 10.12 13.71 27.62
CA VAL A 86 10.04 13.78 26.15
C VAL A 86 10.07 15.24 25.72
N TRP A 87 10.89 15.54 24.71
CA TRP A 87 10.97 16.85 24.07
C TRP A 87 10.64 16.70 22.58
N ILE A 88 9.58 17.35 22.12
CA ILE A 88 9.17 17.38 20.71
C ILE A 88 9.41 18.81 20.19
N ASP A 89 10.39 18.97 19.32
CA ASP A 89 10.76 20.23 18.69
C ASP A 89 10.19 20.29 17.27
N LEU A 90 9.05 20.96 17.09
CA LEU A 90 8.34 21.02 15.80
C LEU A 90 9.14 21.80 14.75
N PRO A 91 9.71 22.99 15.03
CA PRO A 91 10.50 23.73 14.05
C PRO A 91 11.76 23.01 13.61
N GLN A 92 12.47 22.33 14.53
CA GLN A 92 13.69 21.60 14.19
C GLN A 92 13.44 20.15 13.75
N LYS A 93 12.19 19.67 13.83
CA LYS A 93 11.80 18.29 13.51
C LYS A 93 12.64 17.30 14.30
N ARG A 94 12.72 17.47 15.62
CA ARG A 94 13.51 16.62 16.54
C ARG A 94 12.62 16.08 17.64
N ILE A 95 12.83 14.83 18.00
CA ILE A 95 12.28 14.22 19.19
C ILE A 95 13.45 13.77 20.04
N LEU A 96 13.44 14.14 21.31
CA LEU A 96 14.43 13.70 22.29
C LEU A 96 13.71 13.05 23.46
N THR A 97 14.24 11.93 23.95
CA THR A 97 13.69 11.26 25.13
C THR A 97 14.76 11.12 26.22
N GLY A 98 14.33 11.28 27.47
CA GLY A 98 15.19 11.09 28.65
C GLY A 98 15.53 9.62 28.88
N ARG A 99 16.59 9.36 29.66
CA ARG A 99 17.11 8.01 29.92
C ARG A 99 16.12 7.03 30.53
N ALA A 100 15.20 7.52 31.36
CA ALA A 100 14.20 6.68 31.99
C ALA A 100 12.94 6.49 31.11
N PHE A 101 12.85 7.16 29.96
CA PHE A 101 11.80 6.89 28.98
C PHE A 101 12.17 5.68 28.11
N GLN A 102 11.17 4.89 27.75
CA GLN A 102 11.38 3.71 26.92
C GLN A 102 11.82 4.06 25.49
N PRO A 103 12.63 3.22 24.83
CA PRO A 103 12.90 3.36 23.41
C PRO A 103 11.60 3.26 22.59
N VAL A 104 11.45 4.18 21.65
CA VAL A 104 10.37 4.27 20.68
C VAL A 104 10.79 3.68 19.33
N GLY A 105 12.00 4.01 18.89
CA GLY A 105 12.42 3.75 17.51
C GLY A 105 11.69 4.63 16.48
N ARG A 106 12.17 4.57 15.24
CA ARG A 106 11.66 5.41 14.14
C ARG A 106 10.43 4.83 13.44
N ASP A 107 10.38 3.51 13.42
CA ASP A 107 9.42 2.70 12.69
C ASP A 107 9.05 1.51 13.59
N ALA A 108 7.98 1.67 14.35
CA ALA A 108 7.59 0.74 15.42
C ALA A 108 6.07 0.74 15.64
N ALA A 109 5.55 -0.36 16.17
CA ALA A 109 4.16 -0.47 16.59
C ALA A 109 4.09 -0.94 18.04
N PHE A 110 3.24 -0.30 18.84
CA PHE A 110 3.05 -0.56 20.26
C PHE A 110 1.64 -1.06 20.52
N ALA A 111 1.48 -2.00 21.44
CA ALA A 111 0.19 -2.40 21.96
C ALA A 111 -0.15 -1.52 23.18
N MET A 112 -1.20 -0.72 23.09
CA MET A 112 -1.58 0.21 24.17
C MET A 112 -2.47 -0.46 25.23
N VAL A 113 -3.04 -1.62 24.90
CA VAL A 113 -3.83 -2.44 25.83
C VAL A 113 -3.40 -3.89 25.66
N VAL A 114 -3.26 -4.60 26.78
CA VAL A 114 -3.09 -6.05 26.79
C VAL A 114 -4.22 -6.63 27.63
N ASP A 115 -5.01 -7.52 27.04
CA ASP A 115 -6.14 -8.15 27.75
C ASP A 115 -5.68 -9.23 28.74
N ASP A 116 -6.61 -9.81 29.49
CA ASP A 116 -6.34 -10.84 30.49
C ASP A 116 -5.74 -12.14 29.87
N ASN A 117 -5.90 -12.34 28.56
CA ASN A 117 -5.35 -13.47 27.81
C ASN A 117 -3.97 -13.16 27.20
N GLY A 118 -3.44 -11.95 27.39
CA GLY A 118 -2.20 -11.49 26.78
C GLY A 118 -2.35 -11.05 25.32
N ARG A 119 -3.57 -10.91 24.79
CA ARG A 119 -3.82 -10.37 23.45
C ARG A 119 -3.56 -8.87 23.45
N GLN A 120 -2.78 -8.44 22.47
CA GLN A 120 -2.43 -7.06 22.26
C GLN A 120 -3.52 -6.34 21.48
N HIS A 121 -3.89 -5.15 21.95
CA HIS A 121 -4.94 -4.31 21.41
C HIS A 121 -4.50 -2.86 21.33
N CYS A 122 -5.28 -2.09 20.57
CA CYS A 122 -5.15 -0.66 20.33
C CYS A 122 -3.75 -0.32 19.81
N PRO A 123 -3.37 -0.79 18.61
CA PRO A 123 -2.04 -0.58 18.07
C PRO A 123 -1.77 0.92 17.88
N LEU A 124 -0.64 1.38 18.38
CA LEU A 124 -0.10 2.72 18.16
C LEU A 124 1.14 2.59 17.26
N SER A 125 1.01 2.99 16.00
CA SER A 125 2.11 2.97 15.03
C SER A 125 2.88 4.29 15.05
N VAL A 126 4.22 4.22 15.11
CA VAL A 126 5.14 5.35 14.99
C VAL A 126 5.94 5.18 13.71
N HIS A 127 5.81 6.12 12.78
CA HIS A 127 6.54 6.15 11.51
C HIS A 127 7.10 7.56 11.28
N LEU A 128 8.25 7.87 11.87
CA LEU A 128 8.81 9.22 11.79
C LEU A 128 9.39 9.51 10.40
N PRO A 129 8.99 10.62 9.74
CA PRO A 129 9.44 10.94 8.39
C PRO A 129 10.97 11.07 8.33
N PRO A 130 11.69 10.66 7.26
CA PRO A 130 13.17 10.61 7.19
C PRO A 130 13.91 11.89 7.59
N TRP A 131 13.27 13.05 7.47
CA TRP A 131 13.83 14.33 7.88
C TRP A 131 13.63 14.67 9.37
N TRP A 132 13.01 13.82 10.19
CA TRP A 132 13.00 13.98 11.65
C TRP A 132 14.26 13.38 12.29
N GLU A 133 14.78 13.98 13.35
CA GLU A 133 15.79 13.33 14.19
C GLU A 133 15.13 12.75 15.44
N LEU A 134 15.51 11.54 15.79
CA LEU A 134 15.10 10.88 17.02
C LEU A 134 16.36 10.63 17.86
N HIS A 135 16.42 11.23 19.04
CA HIS A 135 17.53 11.14 19.99
C HIS A 135 17.02 10.48 21.28
N GLU A 136 17.20 9.17 21.38
CA GLU A 136 16.60 8.39 22.46
C GLU A 136 17.52 8.26 23.65
N GLN A 137 16.94 8.29 24.85
CA GLN A 137 17.64 8.02 26.11
C GLN A 137 18.86 8.93 26.32
N VAL A 138 18.70 10.21 25.97
CA VAL A 138 19.75 11.21 26.05
C VAL A 138 19.69 12.02 27.35
N GLU A 139 20.75 12.77 27.60
CA GLU A 139 20.83 13.73 28.69
C GLU A 139 20.16 15.06 28.30
N ALA A 140 19.59 15.77 29.28
CA ALA A 140 18.87 17.03 29.04
C ALA A 140 19.69 18.10 28.30
N HIS A 141 21.03 18.12 28.47
CA HIS A 141 21.90 19.08 27.79
C HIS A 141 21.91 18.96 26.26
N VAL A 142 21.41 17.84 25.70
CA VAL A 142 21.32 17.63 24.24
C VAL A 142 20.20 18.48 23.61
N ILE A 143 19.20 18.90 24.39
CA ILE A 143 18.10 19.76 23.92
C ILE A 143 18.65 21.05 23.29
N GLY A 144 19.61 21.69 23.95
CA GLY A 144 20.23 22.93 23.48
C GLY A 144 21.24 22.75 22.32
N GLN A 145 21.49 21.53 21.86
CA GLN A 145 22.37 21.28 20.72
C GLN A 145 21.61 21.49 19.40
N PRO A 146 22.28 22.00 18.36
CA PRO A 146 21.67 22.10 17.04
C PRO A 146 21.41 20.71 16.45
N ARG A 147 20.48 20.66 15.51
CA ARG A 147 20.24 19.51 14.65
C ARG A 147 21.52 19.04 13.96
N HIS A 148 21.70 17.73 13.77
CA HIS A 148 22.90 17.16 13.13
C HIS A 148 22.88 17.30 11.60
N ALA A 149 21.71 17.17 10.98
CA ALA A 149 21.51 17.30 9.53
C ALA A 149 20.59 18.48 9.20
N PRO A 150 20.62 19.08 8.00
CA PRO A 150 19.56 19.99 7.58
C PRO A 150 18.23 19.24 7.40
N ILE A 151 17.10 19.92 7.59
CA ILE A 151 15.78 19.39 7.23
C ILE A 151 15.69 19.35 5.71
N ARG A 152 15.52 18.14 5.16
CA ARG A 152 15.35 17.90 3.72
C ARG A 152 14.00 17.24 3.48
N ARG A 153 12.93 18.02 3.64
CA ARG A 153 11.58 17.57 3.29
C ARG A 153 11.44 17.61 1.76
N PRO A 154 11.09 16.49 1.10
CA PRO A 154 10.76 16.51 -0.32
C PRO A 154 9.54 17.38 -0.55
N VAL A 155 9.58 18.15 -1.64
CA VAL A 155 8.52 19.07 -2.05
C VAL A 155 8.07 18.63 -3.42
N VAL A 156 6.77 18.38 -3.57
CA VAL A 156 6.18 17.92 -4.83
C VAL A 156 5.43 19.06 -5.50
N ASN A 157 5.81 19.40 -6.73
CA ASN A 157 5.08 20.38 -7.53
C ASN A 157 4.02 19.70 -8.40
N ARG A 158 2.84 19.45 -7.84
CA ARG A 158 1.72 18.82 -8.55
C ARG A 158 1.17 19.67 -9.70
N GLU A 159 1.32 20.99 -9.66
CA GLU A 159 0.93 21.86 -10.78
C GLU A 159 1.78 21.60 -12.02
N VAL A 160 3.07 21.28 -11.84
CA VAL A 160 3.94 20.88 -12.96
C VAL A 160 3.66 19.44 -13.37
N LEU A 161 3.62 18.52 -12.39
CA LEU A 161 3.46 17.08 -12.67
C LEU A 161 2.12 16.77 -13.33
N PHE A 162 1.01 17.33 -12.83
CA PHE A 162 -0.34 17.03 -13.32
C PHE A 162 -0.94 18.16 -14.16
N GLY A 163 -0.32 19.33 -14.25
CA GLY A 163 -0.93 20.50 -14.88
C GLY A 163 -0.51 20.72 -16.34
N GLU A 164 -0.56 21.99 -16.76
CA GLU A 164 -0.33 22.39 -18.16
C GLU A 164 1.10 22.05 -18.63
N ALA A 165 2.08 22.11 -17.72
CA ALA A 165 3.48 21.86 -18.04
C ALA A 165 3.70 20.43 -18.58
N LEU A 166 3.12 19.41 -17.92
CA LEU A 166 3.07 18.04 -18.42
C LEU A 166 2.43 17.97 -19.81
N LEU A 167 1.21 18.49 -19.94
CA LEU A 167 0.42 18.36 -21.17
C LEU A 167 1.11 19.00 -22.38
N ALA A 168 1.70 20.18 -22.20
CA ALA A 168 2.42 20.90 -23.25
C ALA A 168 3.72 20.18 -23.66
N ASP A 169 4.43 19.61 -22.69
CA ASP A 169 5.69 18.89 -22.93
C ASP A 169 5.45 17.57 -23.67
N LEU A 170 4.49 16.76 -23.19
CA LEU A 170 4.08 15.53 -23.86
C LEU A 170 3.63 15.81 -25.31
N ALA A 171 2.77 16.82 -25.51
CA ALA A 171 2.33 17.22 -26.84
C ALA A 171 3.51 17.61 -27.74
N ALA A 172 4.49 18.36 -27.23
CA ALA A 172 5.66 18.76 -27.99
C ALA A 172 6.53 17.55 -28.41
N ARG A 173 6.77 16.60 -27.49
CA ARG A 173 7.58 15.39 -27.76
C ARG A 173 6.90 14.45 -28.74
N VAL A 174 5.61 14.21 -28.55
CA VAL A 174 4.77 13.42 -29.47
C VAL A 174 4.84 14.00 -30.88
N LEU A 175 4.57 15.30 -31.04
CA LEU A 175 4.58 15.95 -32.35
C LEU A 175 5.98 15.97 -32.99
N ALA A 176 7.05 16.04 -32.19
CA ALA A 176 8.41 15.93 -32.69
C ALA A 176 8.69 14.53 -33.28
N ILE A 177 8.24 13.47 -32.60
CA ILE A 177 8.37 12.09 -33.09
C ILE A 177 7.54 11.90 -34.36
N VAL A 178 6.27 12.33 -34.38
CA VAL A 178 5.38 12.18 -35.55
C VAL A 178 5.93 12.87 -36.80
N ARG A 179 6.66 13.98 -36.63
CA ARG A 179 7.32 14.70 -37.73
C ARG A 179 8.67 14.08 -38.16
N SER A 180 9.17 13.09 -37.43
CA SER A 180 10.45 12.47 -37.71
C SER A 180 10.34 11.34 -38.74
N GLU A 181 11.45 11.02 -39.42
CA GLU A 181 11.51 9.89 -40.34
C GLU A 181 11.25 8.54 -39.64
N ARG A 182 11.56 8.44 -38.33
CA ARG A 182 11.34 7.23 -37.51
C ARG A 182 9.87 6.85 -37.42
N TRP A 183 8.99 7.85 -37.38
CA TRP A 183 7.55 7.62 -37.36
C TRP A 183 7.04 7.16 -38.73
N ALA A 184 7.56 7.73 -39.82
CA ALA A 184 7.18 7.33 -41.17
C ALA A 184 7.64 5.91 -41.54
N SER A 185 8.72 5.43 -40.93
CA SER A 185 9.27 4.08 -41.14
C SER A 185 8.69 3.01 -40.19
N ARG A 186 7.72 3.36 -39.33
CA ARG A 186 7.13 2.39 -38.40
C ARG A 186 6.28 1.37 -39.15
N ASP A 187 6.24 0.14 -38.63
CA ASP A 187 5.30 -0.87 -39.12
C ASP A 187 3.89 -0.49 -38.63
N SER A 188 3.00 -0.11 -39.55
CA SER A 188 1.63 0.33 -39.20
C SER A 188 0.73 -0.85 -38.81
N ASP A 189 1.13 -2.09 -39.09
CA ASP A 189 0.27 -3.25 -38.93
C ASP A 189 0.40 -3.91 -37.53
N GLU A 190 1.35 -3.46 -36.70
CA GLU A 190 1.55 -3.96 -35.34
C GLU A 190 1.12 -2.94 -34.27
N LYS A 191 0.22 -3.36 -33.36
CA LYS A 191 -0.14 -2.59 -32.14
C LYS A 191 1.07 -2.25 -31.26
N GLN A 192 2.16 -3.00 -31.38
CA GLN A 192 3.42 -2.79 -30.67
C GLN A 192 4.29 -1.66 -31.25
N SER A 193 3.92 -1.11 -32.41
CA SER A 193 4.73 -0.08 -33.11
C SER A 193 4.89 1.22 -32.33
N TYR A 194 4.00 1.54 -31.39
CA TYR A 194 4.11 2.74 -30.54
C TYR A 194 4.90 2.54 -29.26
N TYR A 195 5.15 1.30 -28.84
CA TYR A 195 5.63 1.02 -27.50
C TYR A 195 6.99 1.69 -27.23
N SER A 196 7.95 1.54 -28.14
CA SER A 196 9.27 2.18 -27.99
C SER A 196 9.21 3.71 -27.97
N PHE A 197 8.30 4.32 -28.75
CA PHE A 197 8.09 5.77 -28.73
C PHE A 197 7.42 6.24 -27.44
N THR A 198 6.50 5.44 -26.90
CA THR A 198 5.82 5.72 -25.65
C THR A 198 6.81 5.69 -24.49
N VAL A 199 7.67 4.68 -24.43
CA VAL A 199 8.80 4.59 -23.49
C VAL A 199 9.71 5.81 -23.62
N GLU A 200 10.14 6.16 -24.82
CA GLU A 200 11.00 7.33 -25.07
C GLU A 200 10.37 8.65 -24.58
N VAL A 201 9.11 8.94 -24.95
CA VAL A 201 8.42 10.16 -24.52
C VAL A 201 8.31 10.23 -23.00
N HIS A 202 7.87 9.14 -22.37
CA HIS A 202 7.65 9.11 -20.93
C HIS A 202 8.96 9.25 -20.16
N ARG A 203 9.99 8.48 -20.52
CA ARG A 203 11.32 8.59 -19.92
C ARG A 203 11.85 10.00 -20.05
N ASP A 204 11.79 10.57 -21.24
CA ASP A 204 12.41 11.86 -21.46
C ASP A 204 11.65 12.96 -20.69
N TRP A 205 10.33 12.85 -20.51
CA TRP A 205 9.61 13.70 -19.57
C TRP A 205 10.17 13.57 -18.15
N LEU A 206 10.26 12.35 -17.62
CA LEU A 206 10.68 12.09 -16.25
C LEU A 206 12.14 12.47 -15.97
N MET A 207 13.01 12.33 -16.96
CA MET A 207 14.47 12.43 -16.81
C MET A 207 15.07 13.70 -17.41
N THR A 208 14.26 14.62 -17.95
CA THR A 208 14.76 15.93 -18.43
C THR A 208 14.64 16.96 -17.31
N PRO A 209 15.76 17.60 -16.88
CA PRO A 209 15.73 18.76 -15.98
C PRO A 209 14.85 19.89 -16.51
N ARG A 210 14.09 20.54 -15.63
CA ARG A 210 13.18 21.63 -16.02
C ARG A 210 13.43 22.92 -15.27
N ASP A 211 13.32 24.05 -15.97
CA ASP A 211 13.49 25.38 -15.39
C ASP A 211 12.36 25.73 -14.39
N ASP A 212 11.13 25.25 -14.65
CA ASP A 212 9.97 25.41 -13.74
C ASP A 212 10.03 24.52 -12.49
N LEU A 213 11.08 23.69 -12.38
CA LEU A 213 11.44 22.87 -11.23
C LEU A 213 12.86 23.19 -10.72
N ASP A 214 13.37 24.41 -10.96
CA ASP A 214 14.71 24.84 -10.53
C ASP A 214 15.85 23.92 -11.03
N GLY A 215 15.70 23.35 -12.21
CA GLY A 215 16.65 22.42 -12.82
C GLY A 215 16.54 20.98 -12.31
N LEU A 216 15.51 20.65 -11.51
CA LEU A 216 15.21 19.28 -11.12
C LEU A 216 14.43 18.55 -12.21
N MET A 217 14.54 17.23 -12.19
CA MET A 217 13.79 16.33 -13.07
C MET A 217 12.42 16.01 -12.44
N PRO A 218 11.33 15.87 -13.21
CA PRO A 218 10.03 15.44 -12.67
C PRO A 218 10.10 14.18 -11.82
N ARG A 219 10.93 13.20 -12.20
CA ARG A 219 11.16 11.98 -11.40
C ARG A 219 11.61 12.27 -9.97
N GLN A 220 12.45 13.28 -9.75
CA GLN A 220 12.95 13.61 -8.41
C GLN A 220 11.84 14.13 -7.49
N MET A 221 10.69 14.54 -8.03
CA MET A 221 9.51 14.95 -7.27
C MET A 221 8.64 13.75 -6.86
N LEU A 222 8.79 12.61 -7.53
CA LEU A 222 8.00 11.41 -7.24
C LEU A 222 8.54 10.66 -6.01
N HIS A 223 9.84 10.79 -5.73
CA HIS A 223 10.50 10.04 -4.65
C HIS A 223 10.85 10.95 -3.45
N GLY A 224 11.14 10.34 -2.30
CA GLY A 224 11.62 11.03 -1.10
C GLY A 224 10.75 10.86 0.16
N GLY A 225 9.61 10.20 0.07
CA GLY A 225 8.75 9.95 1.23
C GLY A 225 7.67 8.87 1.06
N HIS A 226 7.70 8.10 -0.03
CA HIS A 226 6.67 7.08 -0.31
C HIS A 226 6.66 5.97 0.75
N GLU A 227 7.82 5.44 1.16
CA GLU A 227 7.89 4.39 2.20
C GLU A 227 7.32 4.88 3.54
N TRP A 228 7.56 6.14 3.87
CA TRP A 228 7.00 6.76 5.08
C TRP A 228 5.47 6.88 4.99
N ILE A 229 4.95 7.35 3.86
CA ILE A 229 3.50 7.45 3.64
C ILE A 229 2.84 6.07 3.72
N ASP A 230 3.46 5.06 3.13
CA ASP A 230 3.00 3.67 3.21
C ASP A 230 2.96 3.16 4.65
N GLY A 231 3.96 3.48 5.47
CA GLY A 231 3.95 3.21 6.90
C GLY A 231 2.73 3.84 7.59
N LEU A 232 2.41 5.11 7.28
CA LEU A 232 1.24 5.79 7.84
C LEU A 232 -0.09 5.14 7.41
N VAL A 233 -0.20 4.74 6.13
CA VAL A 233 -1.36 4.02 5.59
C VAL A 233 -1.50 2.67 6.29
N TRP A 234 -0.40 1.94 6.46
CA TRP A 234 -0.36 0.68 7.20
C TRP A 234 -0.77 0.84 8.67
N GLY A 235 -0.33 1.90 9.34
CA GLY A 235 -0.74 2.22 10.71
C GLY A 235 -2.25 2.40 10.86
N GLN A 236 -2.90 3.06 9.90
CA GLN A 236 -4.37 3.17 9.87
C GLN A 236 -5.06 1.83 9.61
N ARG A 237 -4.46 0.95 8.81
CA ARG A 237 -4.96 -0.42 8.62
C ARG A 237 -4.88 -1.23 9.91
N LEU A 238 -3.74 -1.23 10.60
CA LEU A 238 -3.57 -1.90 11.90
C LEU A 238 -4.62 -1.44 12.91
N ARG A 239 -4.86 -0.12 12.97
CA ARG A 239 -5.89 0.47 13.83
C ARG A 239 -7.28 -0.05 13.48
N PHE A 240 -7.60 -0.14 12.19
CA PHE A 240 -8.90 -0.62 11.72
C PHE A 240 -9.10 -2.11 12.03
N ASP A 241 -8.07 -2.91 11.81
CA ASP A 241 -8.10 -4.36 12.06
C ASP A 241 -8.31 -4.66 13.57
N ASP A 242 -7.94 -3.75 14.47
CA ASP A 242 -8.24 -3.81 15.91
C ASP A 242 -9.60 -3.16 16.30
N GLY A 243 -10.44 -2.83 15.32
CA GLY A 243 -11.79 -2.26 15.53
C GLY A 243 -11.82 -0.74 15.71
N GLY A 244 -10.71 -0.04 15.49
CA GLY A 244 -10.65 1.42 15.46
C GLY A 244 -11.21 2.02 14.15
N GLU A 245 -11.46 3.32 14.16
CA GLU A 245 -11.85 4.05 12.95
C GLU A 245 -10.62 4.45 12.11
N ILE A 246 -10.73 4.37 10.78
CA ILE A 246 -9.79 5.03 9.87
C ILE A 246 -10.14 6.51 9.82
N VAL A 247 -9.16 7.36 10.07
CA VAL A 247 -9.36 8.81 10.08
C VAL A 247 -8.40 9.44 9.08
N ALA A 248 -8.89 10.23 8.14
CA ALA A 248 -8.09 10.92 7.14
C ALA A 248 -7.23 12.03 7.75
N ALA A 249 -5.99 12.19 7.26
CA ALA A 249 -5.13 13.32 7.62
C ALA A 249 -5.77 14.63 7.14
N PRO A 250 -5.80 15.71 7.94
CA PRO A 250 -6.36 17.01 7.52
C PRO A 250 -5.71 17.57 6.24
N ASN A 251 -6.48 18.35 5.47
CA ASN A 251 -6.08 18.91 4.17
C ASN A 251 -5.90 20.43 4.21
N ASP A 252 -6.18 21.04 5.36
CA ASP A 252 -6.00 22.45 5.68
C ASP A 252 -4.70 22.72 6.46
N VAL A 253 -3.77 21.76 6.45
CA VAL A 253 -2.45 21.84 7.08
C VAL A 253 -1.38 22.41 6.15
N VAL A 254 -0.32 22.96 6.75
CA VAL A 254 0.78 23.57 6.01
C VAL A 254 1.52 22.50 5.19
N GLY A 255 1.62 22.76 3.89
CA GLY A 255 2.33 21.89 2.95
C GLY A 255 1.53 20.65 2.50
N TYR A 256 0.21 20.60 2.72
CA TYR A 256 -0.66 19.54 2.15
C TYR A 256 -0.57 19.48 0.61
N GLU A 257 -0.50 20.64 -0.04
CA GLU A 257 -0.42 20.76 -1.51
C GLU A 257 0.90 20.21 -2.07
N THR A 258 1.98 20.36 -1.31
CA THR A 258 3.34 20.03 -1.73
C THR A 258 3.94 18.82 -1.02
N ALA A 259 3.13 18.09 -0.24
CA ALA A 259 3.55 16.91 0.50
C ALA A 259 4.10 15.82 -0.44
N PRO A 260 5.03 14.97 0.04
CA PRO A 260 5.51 13.80 -0.72
C PRO A 260 4.37 12.93 -1.26
N MET A 261 4.65 12.17 -2.32
CA MET A 261 3.71 11.21 -2.90
C MET A 261 3.89 9.85 -2.24
N GLY A 262 2.79 9.16 -1.94
CA GLY A 262 2.78 7.73 -1.60
C GLY A 262 2.92 6.85 -2.84
N HIS A 263 3.19 5.56 -2.66
CA HIS A 263 3.39 4.64 -3.80
C HIS A 263 2.21 4.62 -4.78
N GLU A 264 0.97 4.60 -4.27
CA GLU A 264 -0.21 4.59 -5.15
C GLU A 264 -0.32 5.85 -6.01
N GLU A 265 0.03 7.02 -5.46
CA GLU A 265 0.00 8.27 -6.22
C GLU A 265 1.07 8.26 -7.33
N ILE A 266 2.22 7.65 -7.08
CA ILE A 266 3.29 7.48 -8.07
C ILE A 266 2.84 6.54 -9.20
N ALA A 267 2.22 5.41 -8.86
CA ALA A 267 1.71 4.46 -9.84
C ALA A 267 0.60 5.08 -10.72
N ILE A 268 -0.38 5.75 -10.09
CA ILE A 268 -1.43 6.49 -10.80
C ILE A 268 -0.86 7.60 -11.67
N TYR A 269 0.19 8.29 -11.23
CA TYR A 269 0.87 9.29 -12.04
C TYR A 269 1.53 8.68 -13.29
N PHE A 270 2.18 7.54 -13.13
CA PHE A 270 2.77 6.79 -14.24
C PHE A 270 1.70 6.40 -15.26
N ASP A 271 0.57 5.84 -14.81
CA ASP A 271 -0.53 5.43 -15.68
C ASP A 271 -1.17 6.61 -16.41
N LEU A 272 -1.34 7.74 -15.72
CA LEU A 272 -1.82 8.96 -16.35
C LEU A 272 -0.91 9.37 -17.52
N CYS A 273 0.41 9.35 -17.32
CA CYS A 273 1.35 9.67 -18.39
C CYS A 273 1.21 8.68 -19.57
N ARG A 274 1.05 7.39 -19.31
CA ARG A 274 0.85 6.36 -20.34
C ARG A 274 -0.45 6.58 -21.12
N GLU A 275 -1.55 6.86 -20.43
CA GLU A 275 -2.85 7.16 -21.04
C GLU A 275 -2.77 8.41 -21.93
N LEU A 276 -2.17 9.51 -21.43
CA LEU A 276 -2.04 10.74 -22.20
C LEU A 276 -1.18 10.57 -23.45
N ILE A 277 -0.08 9.81 -23.36
CA ILE A 277 0.78 9.52 -24.50
C ILE A 277 0.03 8.65 -25.53
N ALA A 278 -0.69 7.61 -25.09
CA ALA A 278 -1.49 6.76 -25.97
C ALA A 278 -2.61 7.54 -26.68
N ALA A 279 -3.31 8.42 -25.94
CA ALA A 279 -4.32 9.30 -26.51
C ALA A 279 -3.70 10.30 -27.51
N ALA A 280 -2.49 10.81 -27.24
CA ALA A 280 -1.79 11.70 -28.15
C ALA A 280 -1.41 11.01 -29.47
N TRP A 281 -1.01 9.73 -29.43
CA TRP A 281 -0.77 8.94 -30.65
C TRP A 281 -2.06 8.82 -31.45
N SER A 282 -3.14 8.38 -30.81
CA SER A 282 -4.46 8.22 -31.44
C SER A 282 -4.92 9.52 -32.10
N TRP A 283 -4.79 10.66 -31.41
CA TRP A 283 -5.10 11.98 -31.96
C TRP A 283 -4.27 12.31 -33.21
N CYS A 284 -2.97 11.98 -33.21
CA CYS A 284 -2.09 12.24 -34.36
C CYS A 284 -2.45 11.40 -35.59
N GLU A 285 -3.11 10.25 -35.41
CA GLU A 285 -3.55 9.39 -36.51
C GLU A 285 -4.87 9.85 -37.15
N GLU A 286 -5.65 10.66 -36.46
CA GLU A 286 -6.91 11.19 -37.00
C GLU A 286 -6.68 12.06 -38.25
N ASP A 287 -7.63 11.98 -39.20
CA ASP A 287 -7.55 12.62 -40.51
C ASP A 287 -7.27 14.13 -40.47
N GLU A 288 -7.93 14.87 -39.58
CA GLU A 288 -7.79 16.33 -39.50
C GLU A 288 -6.44 16.74 -38.89
N PRO A 289 -6.05 16.25 -37.69
CA PRO A 289 -4.71 16.42 -37.13
C PRO A 289 -3.59 16.05 -38.11
N ASN A 290 -3.68 14.88 -38.75
CA ASN A 290 -2.67 14.39 -39.67
C ASN A 290 -2.50 15.30 -40.90
N ARG A 291 -3.60 15.82 -41.46
CA ARG A 291 -3.54 16.83 -42.54
C ARG A 291 -2.88 18.12 -42.09
N ARG A 292 -3.20 18.62 -40.89
CA ARG A 292 -2.59 19.83 -40.32
C ARG A 292 -1.09 19.64 -40.07
N LEU A 293 -0.69 18.46 -39.59
CA LEU A 293 0.71 18.08 -39.37
C LEU A 293 1.49 18.02 -40.68
N SER A 294 0.92 17.38 -41.71
CA SER A 294 1.47 17.32 -43.06
C SER A 294 1.63 18.70 -43.70
N ALA A 295 0.75 19.64 -43.35
CA ALA A 295 0.83 21.04 -43.77
C ALA A 295 1.81 21.90 -42.94
N GLY A 296 2.51 21.32 -41.96
CA GLY A 296 3.47 22.01 -41.11
C GLY A 296 2.85 22.94 -40.07
N ALA A 297 1.56 22.80 -39.75
CA ALA A 297 0.89 23.63 -38.75
C ALA A 297 1.41 23.35 -37.32
N ASP A 298 1.46 24.39 -36.48
CA ASP A 298 1.70 24.20 -35.05
C ASP A 298 0.44 23.63 -34.39
N CYS A 299 0.49 22.33 -34.12
CA CYS A 299 -0.60 21.59 -33.51
C CYS A 299 -0.49 21.49 -31.99
N ARG A 300 0.59 22.03 -31.37
CA ARG A 300 0.82 21.91 -29.93
C ARG A 300 -0.36 22.43 -29.10
N PRO A 301 -0.90 23.65 -29.32
CA PRO A 301 -2.01 24.14 -28.49
C PRO A 301 -3.27 23.28 -28.61
N ALA A 302 -3.56 22.75 -29.80
CA ALA A 302 -4.73 21.91 -30.03
C ALA A 302 -4.60 20.54 -29.36
N LEU A 303 -3.42 19.92 -29.44
CA LEU A 303 -3.15 18.66 -28.76
C LEU A 303 -3.12 18.83 -27.23
N THR A 304 -2.53 19.91 -26.72
CA THR A 304 -2.55 20.21 -25.28
C THR A 304 -3.98 20.38 -24.74
N GLU A 305 -4.85 21.07 -25.46
CA GLU A 305 -6.28 21.18 -25.11
C GLU A 305 -6.96 19.81 -25.08
N PHE A 306 -6.75 19.00 -26.12
CA PHE A 306 -7.29 17.64 -26.20
C PHE A 306 -6.85 16.79 -25.00
N LEU A 307 -5.55 16.77 -24.69
CA LEU A 307 -5.00 16.03 -23.57
C LEU A 307 -5.51 16.53 -22.20
N ARG A 308 -5.85 17.81 -22.08
CA ARG A 308 -6.50 18.33 -20.88
C ARG A 308 -7.87 17.70 -20.66
N GLY A 309 -8.64 17.52 -21.74
CA GLY A 309 -9.91 16.80 -21.73
C GLY A 309 -9.74 15.34 -21.32
N VAL A 310 -8.81 14.63 -21.96
CA VAL A 310 -8.48 13.22 -21.65
C VAL A 310 -8.10 13.05 -20.19
N LYS A 311 -7.20 13.89 -19.66
CA LYS A 311 -6.81 13.85 -18.24
C LYS A 311 -8.01 14.03 -17.32
N ALA A 312 -8.85 15.03 -17.58
CA ALA A 312 -10.01 15.33 -16.73
C ALA A 312 -11.02 14.18 -16.73
N GLU A 313 -11.25 13.57 -17.90
CA GLU A 313 -12.10 12.39 -18.04
C GLU A 313 -11.51 11.17 -17.31
N TRP A 314 -10.23 10.88 -17.52
CA TRP A 314 -9.54 9.75 -16.90
C TRP A 314 -9.52 9.86 -15.36
N LEU A 315 -9.24 11.04 -14.82
CA LEU A 315 -9.25 11.27 -13.36
C LEU A 315 -10.64 11.11 -12.72
N ALA A 316 -11.71 11.30 -13.49
CA ALA A 316 -13.09 11.24 -13.03
C ALA A 316 -13.75 9.87 -13.23
N ASN A 317 -13.23 9.07 -14.17
CA ASN A 317 -13.79 7.77 -14.51
C ASN A 317 -13.18 6.65 -13.65
N PRO A 318 -13.94 5.57 -13.39
CA PRO A 318 -13.44 4.42 -12.65
C PRO A 318 -12.19 3.78 -13.27
N TYR A 319 -11.22 3.41 -12.43
CA TYR A 319 -9.97 2.75 -12.81
C TYR A 319 -9.85 1.37 -12.16
N GLU A 320 -9.63 0.32 -12.96
CA GLU A 320 -9.28 -1.07 -12.58
C GLU A 320 -9.89 -1.63 -11.26
N GLY A 321 -11.12 -1.28 -10.91
CA GLY A 321 -11.69 -1.61 -9.59
C GLY A 321 -12.55 -0.49 -9.00
N ASP A 322 -13.27 0.19 -9.89
CA ASP A 322 -14.34 1.16 -9.65
C ASP A 322 -13.97 2.52 -9.01
N SER A 323 -12.80 2.64 -8.39
CA SER A 323 -12.36 3.92 -7.83
C SER A 323 -11.81 4.84 -8.92
N PRO A 324 -12.25 6.10 -9.01
CA PRO A 324 -11.63 7.04 -9.93
C PRO A 324 -10.20 7.38 -9.45
N PRO A 325 -9.23 7.59 -10.36
CA PRO A 325 -7.86 7.93 -9.99
C PRO A 325 -7.74 9.16 -9.08
N SER A 326 -8.65 10.14 -9.22
CA SER A 326 -8.72 11.30 -8.31
C SER A 326 -8.96 10.91 -6.85
N PHE A 327 -9.82 9.92 -6.60
CA PHE A 327 -10.07 9.38 -5.26
C PHE A 327 -8.85 8.62 -4.73
N ILE A 328 -8.17 7.85 -5.59
CA ILE A 328 -6.95 7.12 -5.22
C ILE A 328 -5.84 8.09 -4.80
N ILE A 329 -5.63 9.15 -5.58
CA ILE A 329 -4.70 10.23 -5.26
C ILE A 329 -5.06 10.87 -3.92
N GLU A 330 -6.33 11.20 -3.69
CA GLU A 330 -6.76 11.81 -2.42
C GLU A 330 -6.55 10.87 -1.22
N CYS A 331 -6.86 9.57 -1.33
CA CYS A 331 -6.59 8.62 -0.25
C CYS A 331 -5.09 8.53 0.09
N SER A 332 -4.22 8.49 -0.93
CA SER A 332 -2.76 8.53 -0.74
C SER A 332 -2.32 9.81 -0.01
N ARG A 333 -2.82 10.98 -0.45
CA ARG A 333 -2.51 12.29 0.17
C ARG A 333 -3.02 12.40 1.60
N ARG A 334 -4.18 11.82 1.87
CA ARG A 334 -4.83 11.75 3.18
C ARG A 334 -4.30 10.60 4.05
N ARG A 335 -3.33 9.82 3.53
CA ARG A 335 -2.60 8.75 4.22
C ARG A 335 -3.55 7.74 4.85
N VAL A 336 -4.49 7.24 4.05
CA VAL A 336 -5.50 6.26 4.46
C VAL A 336 -5.59 5.12 3.44
N PRO A 337 -5.85 3.89 3.89
CA PRO A 337 -6.01 2.77 2.99
C PRO A 337 -7.37 2.85 2.27
N ARG A 338 -7.44 2.29 1.08
CA ARG A 338 -8.69 2.14 0.31
C ARG A 338 -9.26 0.76 0.56
N GLY A 339 -10.56 0.66 0.81
CA GLY A 339 -11.23 -0.63 0.99
C GLY A 339 -12.72 -0.50 0.69
N ALA A 340 -13.29 -1.57 0.10
CA ALA A 340 -14.69 -1.59 -0.29
C ALA A 340 -15.62 -1.42 0.93
N GLY A 341 -16.48 -0.40 0.89
CA GLY A 341 -17.42 -0.12 1.98
C GLY A 341 -16.80 0.40 3.28
N VAL A 342 -15.47 0.61 3.33
CA VAL A 342 -14.76 1.07 4.52
C VAL A 342 -15.04 2.57 4.73
N PRO A 343 -15.64 2.98 5.87
CA PRO A 343 -15.83 4.39 6.18
C PRO A 343 -14.51 5.05 6.57
N ILE A 344 -14.20 6.18 5.94
CA ILE A 344 -13.03 7.00 6.26
C ILE A 344 -13.51 8.29 6.93
N GLY A 345 -13.19 8.48 8.20
CA GLY A 345 -13.48 9.70 8.94
C GLY A 345 -12.81 10.91 8.28
N GLY A 346 -13.56 11.98 8.01
CA GLY A 346 -13.03 13.17 7.33
C GLY A 346 -13.01 13.08 5.80
N MET A 347 -13.58 12.03 5.20
CA MET A 347 -13.85 11.95 3.74
C MET A 347 -15.31 11.55 3.51
N THR A 348 -15.96 12.15 2.51
CA THR A 348 -17.36 11.84 2.16
C THR A 348 -17.49 10.71 1.15
N GLU A 349 -16.49 10.58 0.29
CA GLU A 349 -16.41 9.56 -0.75
C GLU A 349 -15.94 8.23 -0.15
N ARG A 350 -16.40 7.12 -0.74
CA ARG A 350 -16.02 5.76 -0.35
C ARG A 350 -15.84 4.93 -1.60
N GLN A 351 -14.93 3.95 -1.53
CA GLN A 351 -14.88 2.92 -2.55
C GLN A 351 -16.17 2.11 -2.52
N SER A 352 -16.92 2.15 -3.62
CA SER A 352 -18.28 1.63 -3.71
C SER A 352 -18.36 0.12 -3.93
N GLU A 353 -17.38 -0.48 -4.61
CA GLU A 353 -17.43 -1.89 -5.01
C GLU A 353 -16.10 -2.62 -4.74
N MET A 354 -16.21 -3.93 -4.50
CA MET A 354 -15.05 -4.82 -4.42
C MET A 354 -14.48 -5.02 -5.83
N PRO A 355 -13.14 -5.18 -5.97
CA PRO A 355 -12.54 -5.56 -7.25
C PRO A 355 -13.26 -6.77 -7.85
N VAL A 356 -13.32 -6.83 -9.19
CA VAL A 356 -13.95 -7.91 -9.96
C VAL A 356 -13.62 -9.26 -9.33
N ILE A 357 -14.63 -9.89 -8.73
CA ILE A 357 -14.56 -11.23 -8.17
C ILE A 357 -14.60 -12.17 -9.36
N ASP A 358 -13.52 -12.92 -9.59
CA ASP A 358 -13.56 -14.09 -10.46
C ASP A 358 -14.52 -15.13 -9.83
N ASP A 359 -15.65 -15.37 -10.48
CA ASP A 359 -16.71 -16.28 -10.02
C ASP A 359 -16.31 -17.75 -10.10
N ASP A 360 -15.24 -18.06 -10.84
CA ASP A 360 -14.63 -19.39 -10.82
C ASP A 360 -13.63 -19.54 -9.65
N CYS A 361 -13.13 -18.44 -9.06
CA CYS A 361 -12.09 -18.51 -8.04
C CYS A 361 -12.68 -18.69 -6.63
N PRO A 362 -12.46 -19.84 -5.97
CA PRO A 362 -13.00 -20.10 -4.63
C PRO A 362 -12.42 -19.17 -3.56
N ILE A 363 -11.24 -18.59 -3.78
CA ILE A 363 -10.64 -17.60 -2.87
C ILE A 363 -11.35 -16.26 -3.02
N CYS A 364 -11.69 -15.86 -4.24
CA CYS A 364 -12.45 -14.63 -4.51
C CYS A 364 -13.86 -14.73 -3.93
N GLU A 365 -14.55 -15.87 -4.05
CA GLU A 365 -15.83 -16.10 -3.36
C GLU A 365 -15.68 -15.99 -1.83
N MET A 366 -14.63 -16.60 -1.25
CA MET A 366 -14.37 -16.48 0.19
C MET A 366 -14.14 -15.03 0.63
N MET A 367 -13.51 -14.23 -0.21
CA MET A 367 -13.30 -12.81 0.03
C MET A 367 -14.62 -12.03 -0.06
N ALA A 368 -15.46 -12.34 -1.05
CA ALA A 368 -16.79 -11.76 -1.23
C ALA A 368 -17.72 -12.06 -0.04
N ASP A 369 -17.60 -13.26 0.53
CA ASP A 369 -18.29 -13.67 1.76
C ASP A 369 -17.78 -12.96 3.04
N GLY A 370 -16.80 -12.07 2.93
CA GLY A 370 -16.25 -11.29 4.04
C GLY A 370 -15.37 -12.09 5.00
N LYS A 371 -14.83 -13.23 4.58
CA LYS A 371 -14.17 -14.19 5.50
C LYS A 371 -12.73 -13.86 5.83
N PHE A 372 -12.17 -12.84 5.19
CA PHE A 372 -10.86 -12.28 5.50
C PHE A 372 -10.95 -10.93 6.22
N GLY A 373 -12.14 -10.58 6.74
CA GLY A 373 -12.39 -9.25 7.29
C GLY A 373 -12.48 -8.19 6.20
N ALA A 374 -12.15 -6.93 6.53
CA ALA A 374 -12.10 -5.88 5.54
C ALA A 374 -10.94 -6.09 4.56
N ALA A 375 -11.24 -6.04 3.27
CA ALA A 375 -10.24 -6.06 2.22
C ALA A 375 -9.81 -4.63 1.90
N PHE A 376 -8.50 -4.41 1.87
CA PHE A 376 -7.89 -3.18 1.40
C PHE A 376 -7.28 -3.40 0.03
N VAL A 377 -7.47 -2.43 -0.87
CA VAL A 377 -6.95 -2.43 -2.23
C VAL A 377 -5.70 -1.57 -2.27
N GLY A 378 -4.62 -2.13 -2.85
CA GLY A 378 -3.33 -1.48 -3.02
C GLY A 378 -2.88 -1.53 -4.48
N ILE A 379 -2.28 -0.46 -5.00
CA ILE A 379 -1.53 -0.51 -6.26
C ILE A 379 -0.04 -0.61 -5.92
N ASP A 380 0.57 -1.75 -6.24
CA ASP A 380 1.97 -2.06 -5.89
C ASP A 380 2.99 -1.45 -6.85
N GLY A 381 2.54 -0.99 -8.01
CA GLY A 381 3.39 -0.42 -9.06
C GLY A 381 4.25 -1.45 -9.80
N HIS A 382 3.94 -2.75 -9.74
CA HIS A 382 4.71 -3.79 -10.43
C HIS A 382 4.86 -3.50 -11.93
N HIS A 383 3.81 -2.96 -12.56
CA HIS A 383 3.82 -2.65 -13.98
C HIS A 383 4.83 -1.55 -14.38
N LEU A 384 5.30 -0.72 -13.44
CA LEU A 384 6.34 0.28 -13.67
C LEU A 384 7.70 -0.37 -13.97
N GLU A 385 7.94 -1.57 -13.43
CA GLU A 385 9.22 -2.28 -13.57
C GLU A 385 9.28 -3.15 -14.84
N LEU A 386 8.16 -3.32 -15.57
CA LEU A 386 8.08 -4.16 -16.77
C LEU A 386 8.89 -3.61 -17.96
N ASP A 387 9.15 -2.31 -17.97
CA ASP A 387 9.91 -1.63 -19.03
C ASP A 387 11.44 -1.75 -18.84
N ASP A 388 11.91 -2.33 -17.73
CA ASP A 388 13.33 -2.50 -17.35
C ASP A 388 14.16 -1.20 -17.49
N GLU A 389 13.58 -0.08 -17.05
CA GLU A 389 14.20 1.23 -17.17
C GLU A 389 14.12 2.02 -15.87
N PHE A 390 15.27 2.48 -15.38
CA PHE A 390 15.39 3.26 -14.14
C PHE A 390 14.43 4.46 -14.06
N ALA A 391 14.12 5.07 -15.22
CA ALA A 391 13.21 6.21 -15.27
C ALA A 391 11.83 5.92 -14.66
N PHE A 392 11.37 4.67 -14.75
CA PHE A 392 10.06 4.25 -14.27
C PHE A 392 10.13 3.53 -12.93
N SER A 393 11.31 3.08 -12.51
CA SER A 393 11.44 2.34 -11.27
C SER A 393 11.04 3.14 -10.02
N LEU A 394 10.48 2.44 -9.02
CA LEU A 394 10.14 3.00 -7.72
C LEU A 394 11.36 3.38 -6.86
N HIS A 395 12.55 2.85 -7.18
CA HIS A 395 13.79 3.18 -6.46
C HIS A 395 14.18 4.64 -6.62
N GLU A 396 14.43 5.36 -5.53
CA GLU A 396 14.83 6.77 -5.62
C GLU A 396 16.15 6.94 -6.40
N THR A 397 17.12 6.06 -6.18
CA THR A 397 18.49 6.17 -6.73
C THR A 397 18.77 5.10 -7.77
N ARG A 398 19.60 5.45 -8.75
CA ARG A 398 20.03 4.52 -9.80
C ARG A 398 20.85 3.37 -9.22
N GLU A 399 21.67 3.66 -8.22
CA GLU A 399 22.48 2.67 -7.53
C GLU A 399 21.63 1.60 -6.83
N ALA A 400 20.51 1.99 -6.21
CA ALA A 400 19.57 1.06 -5.58
C ALA A 400 18.88 0.17 -6.62
N TRP A 401 18.39 0.76 -7.71
CA TRP A 401 17.81 0.01 -8.83
C TRP A 401 18.81 -0.97 -9.46
N GLU A 402 20.01 -0.51 -9.83
CA GLU A 402 21.04 -1.36 -10.40
C GLU A 402 21.49 -2.49 -9.46
N LYS A 403 21.43 -2.27 -8.14
CA LYS A 403 21.66 -3.32 -7.15
C LYS A 403 20.56 -4.37 -7.21
N GLN A 404 19.29 -3.97 -7.19
CA GLN A 404 18.17 -4.91 -7.31
C GLN A 404 18.25 -5.72 -8.61
N GLN A 405 18.58 -5.07 -9.74
CA GLN A 405 18.74 -5.78 -11.02
C GLN A 405 19.87 -6.82 -10.98
N ARG A 406 20.99 -6.52 -10.31
CA ARG A 406 22.05 -7.51 -10.07
C ARG A 406 21.58 -8.66 -9.19
N ASP A 407 20.89 -8.36 -8.09
CA ASP A 407 20.38 -9.35 -7.15
C ASP A 407 19.39 -10.30 -7.86
N TYR A 408 18.50 -9.77 -8.72
CA TYR A 408 17.60 -10.57 -9.55
C TYR A 408 18.33 -11.41 -10.59
N ALA A 409 19.33 -10.85 -11.28
CA ALA A 409 20.13 -11.61 -12.24
C ALA A 409 20.90 -12.77 -11.56
N GLU A 410 21.45 -12.53 -10.36
CA GLU A 410 22.12 -13.56 -9.56
C GLU A 410 21.15 -14.65 -9.11
N MET A 411 19.94 -14.27 -8.66
CA MET A 411 18.89 -15.22 -8.29
C MET A 411 18.44 -16.06 -9.50
N SER A 412 18.18 -15.44 -10.65
CA SER A 412 17.81 -16.15 -11.89
C SER A 412 18.89 -17.14 -12.30
N ALA A 413 20.16 -16.70 -12.32
CA ALA A 413 21.29 -17.57 -12.66
C ALA A 413 21.47 -18.73 -11.66
N ALA A 414 21.13 -18.53 -10.39
CA ALA A 414 21.14 -19.59 -9.39
C ALA A 414 19.99 -20.60 -9.58
N ILE A 415 18.80 -20.12 -9.93
CA ILE A 415 17.64 -20.98 -10.27
C ILE A 415 17.94 -21.81 -11.51
N GLU A 416 18.39 -21.17 -12.60
CA GLU A 416 18.78 -21.84 -13.84
C GLU A 416 19.87 -22.90 -13.62
N ARG A 417 20.87 -22.59 -12.78
CA ARG A 417 21.93 -23.56 -12.44
C ARG A 417 21.37 -24.76 -11.69
N LYS A 418 20.52 -24.54 -10.68
CA LYS A 418 19.88 -25.64 -9.94
C LYS A 418 19.01 -26.48 -10.86
N GLN A 419 18.26 -25.84 -11.75
CA GLN A 419 17.45 -26.55 -12.73
C GLN A 419 18.32 -27.40 -13.67
N ALA A 420 19.39 -26.84 -14.22
CA ALA A 420 20.34 -27.58 -15.05
C ALA A 420 21.05 -28.72 -14.30
N GLU A 421 21.36 -28.55 -13.00
CA GLU A 421 21.92 -29.60 -12.15
C GLU A 421 20.93 -30.76 -11.95
N ARG A 422 19.63 -30.47 -11.75
CA ARG A 422 18.57 -31.48 -11.62
C ARG A 422 18.34 -32.23 -12.93
N GLU A 423 18.27 -31.50 -14.04
CA GLU A 423 18.17 -32.07 -15.39
C GLU A 423 19.37 -32.99 -15.68
N ALA A 424 20.60 -32.55 -15.34
CA ALA A 424 21.81 -33.35 -15.52
C ALA A 424 21.88 -34.58 -14.60
N ALA A 425 21.31 -34.49 -13.39
CA ALA A 425 21.20 -35.61 -12.46
C ALA A 425 20.15 -36.64 -12.89
N GLY A 426 19.35 -36.36 -13.93
CA GLY A 426 18.23 -37.19 -14.35
C GLY A 426 17.16 -37.29 -13.27
N GLU A 427 17.10 -36.30 -12.36
CA GLU A 427 15.95 -36.18 -11.48
C GLU A 427 14.72 -35.97 -12.37
N PRO A 428 13.62 -36.72 -12.14
CA PRO A 428 12.41 -36.46 -12.88
C PRO A 428 12.04 -34.99 -12.67
N GLU A 429 11.66 -34.31 -13.75
CA GLU A 429 11.01 -33.00 -13.60
C GLU A 429 9.91 -33.16 -12.54
N PRO A 430 9.79 -32.22 -11.60
CA PRO A 430 8.70 -32.26 -10.64
C PRO A 430 7.41 -32.48 -11.44
N ASP A 431 6.72 -33.58 -11.13
CA ASP A 431 5.54 -34.01 -11.86
C ASP A 431 4.57 -32.81 -11.95
N GLU A 432 4.34 -32.30 -13.16
CA GLU A 432 3.45 -31.15 -13.39
C GLU A 432 2.03 -31.43 -12.88
N PHE A 433 1.70 -32.72 -12.69
CA PHE A 433 0.44 -33.19 -12.16
C PHE A 433 0.47 -33.48 -10.65
N ALA A 434 1.62 -33.40 -9.98
CA ALA A 434 1.69 -33.50 -8.53
C ALA A 434 1.14 -32.21 -7.89
N SER A 435 0.25 -32.38 -6.91
CA SER A 435 -0.23 -31.27 -6.07
C SER A 435 0.99 -30.57 -5.46
N ALA A 436 1.07 -29.24 -5.64
CA ALA A 436 2.11 -28.41 -5.01
C ALA A 436 2.10 -28.54 -3.47
N TRP A 437 0.98 -29.04 -2.92
CA TRP A 437 0.70 -29.21 -1.50
C TRP A 437 0.97 -30.64 -1.00
N SER A 438 1.36 -31.57 -1.89
CA SER A 438 1.71 -32.96 -1.53
C SER A 438 3.01 -33.08 -0.71
N SER A 439 3.77 -31.99 -0.57
CA SER A 439 4.98 -31.95 0.25
C SER A 439 4.99 -30.76 1.23
N HIS A 440 5.08 -31.07 2.52
CA HIS A 440 5.54 -30.16 3.59
C HIS A 440 4.67 -28.93 3.86
N VAL A 441 3.36 -29.03 3.67
CA VAL A 441 2.42 -28.01 4.17
C VAL A 441 2.30 -28.21 5.67
N SER A 442 2.72 -27.22 6.46
CA SER A 442 2.53 -27.25 7.90
C SER A 442 1.05 -27.48 8.22
N GLU A 443 0.76 -28.41 9.12
CA GLU A 443 -0.59 -28.63 9.65
C GLU A 443 -1.04 -27.49 10.57
N GLU A 444 -0.12 -26.58 10.93
CA GLU A 444 -0.42 -25.42 11.76
C GLU A 444 -1.46 -24.51 11.09
N ARG A 445 -2.40 -24.00 11.90
CA ARG A 445 -3.44 -23.09 11.43
C ARG A 445 -2.79 -21.84 10.84
N LEU A 446 -3.29 -21.36 9.70
CA LEU A 446 -2.85 -20.08 9.18
C LEU A 446 -3.45 -18.96 10.06
N PRO A 447 -2.69 -17.90 10.39
CA PRO A 447 -3.26 -16.73 11.05
C PRO A 447 -4.45 -16.18 10.25
N GLY A 448 -5.58 -15.93 10.90
CA GLY A 448 -6.83 -15.48 10.25
C GLY A 448 -7.65 -16.58 9.54
N ASP A 449 -7.21 -17.84 9.57
CA ASP A 449 -7.95 -18.99 9.02
C ASP A 449 -8.08 -20.11 10.07
N GLU A 450 -8.71 -19.80 11.20
CA GLU A 450 -9.05 -20.78 12.25
C GLU A 450 -9.90 -21.93 11.69
N GLY A 451 -10.64 -21.59 10.63
CA GLY A 451 -11.43 -22.49 9.82
C GLY A 451 -10.64 -23.40 8.86
N GLY A 452 -9.31 -23.31 8.74
CA GLY A 452 -8.52 -24.10 7.77
C GLY A 452 -9.07 -24.08 6.33
N HIS A 453 -9.93 -23.12 6.02
CA HIS A 453 -10.73 -23.04 4.83
C HIS A 453 -9.93 -22.41 3.69
N LEU A 454 -8.99 -21.51 4.01
CA LEU A 454 -8.09 -20.92 3.03
C LEU A 454 -7.18 -21.99 2.42
N LYS A 455 -6.65 -22.91 3.24
CA LYS A 455 -5.87 -24.06 2.74
C LYS A 455 -6.68 -24.91 1.76
N LEU A 456 -7.93 -25.21 2.11
CA LEU A 456 -8.83 -25.93 1.22
C LEU A 456 -9.13 -25.12 -0.04
N ALA A 457 -9.32 -23.81 0.05
CA ALA A 457 -9.56 -22.96 -1.12
C ALA A 457 -8.38 -22.95 -2.10
N PHE A 458 -7.14 -22.96 -1.61
CA PHE A 458 -5.96 -23.11 -2.48
C PHE A 458 -5.93 -24.45 -3.22
N LEU A 459 -6.25 -25.55 -2.52
CA LEU A 459 -6.38 -26.86 -3.16
C LEU A 459 -7.51 -26.87 -4.19
N LEU A 460 -8.60 -26.14 -3.93
CA LEU A 460 -9.73 -26.05 -4.83
C LEU A 460 -9.38 -25.24 -6.08
N ALA A 461 -8.68 -24.13 -5.90
CA ALA A 461 -8.19 -23.28 -6.99
C ALA A 461 -7.27 -24.08 -7.94
N GLU A 462 -6.47 -25.02 -7.41
CA GLU A 462 -5.66 -25.92 -8.24
C GLU A 462 -6.55 -26.85 -9.10
N VAL A 463 -7.62 -27.41 -8.52
CA VAL A 463 -8.61 -28.22 -9.25
C VAL A 463 -9.31 -27.39 -10.33
N VAL A 464 -9.75 -26.17 -9.99
CA VAL A 464 -10.41 -25.24 -10.92
C VAL A 464 -9.47 -24.86 -12.07
N SER A 465 -8.20 -24.57 -11.79
CA SER A 465 -7.21 -24.24 -12.82
C SER A 465 -7.04 -25.38 -13.83
N VAL A 466 -7.01 -26.63 -13.37
CA VAL A 466 -6.97 -27.80 -14.26
C VAL A 466 -8.25 -27.90 -15.09
N LEU A 467 -9.43 -27.72 -14.49
CA LEU A 467 -10.71 -27.72 -15.20
C LEU A 467 -10.75 -26.64 -16.30
N GLN A 468 -10.32 -25.41 -15.99
CA GLN A 468 -10.24 -24.30 -16.94
C GLN A 468 -9.25 -24.61 -18.08
N SER A 469 -8.05 -25.14 -17.77
CA SER A 469 -7.06 -25.53 -18.79
C SER A 469 -7.58 -26.61 -19.76
N ARG A 470 -8.52 -27.43 -19.29
CA ARG A 470 -9.19 -28.48 -20.08
C ARG A 470 -10.49 -28.01 -20.73
N ASN A 471 -10.84 -26.72 -20.63
CA ASN A 471 -12.11 -26.15 -21.11
C ASN A 471 -13.33 -26.95 -20.60
N ALA A 472 -13.31 -27.34 -19.32
CA ALA A 472 -14.47 -27.95 -18.68
C ALA A 472 -15.67 -26.98 -18.73
N PRO A 473 -16.91 -27.50 -18.74
CA PRO A 473 -18.11 -26.66 -18.63
C PRO A 473 -18.06 -25.78 -17.38
N HIS A 474 -18.41 -24.50 -17.52
CA HIS A 474 -18.49 -23.56 -16.39
C HIS A 474 -19.41 -24.07 -15.27
N ASP A 475 -20.49 -24.77 -15.62
CA ASP A 475 -21.39 -25.38 -14.63
C ASP A 475 -20.68 -26.37 -13.69
N ASP A 476 -19.63 -27.07 -14.16
CA ASP A 476 -18.85 -27.99 -13.32
C ASP A 476 -18.02 -27.21 -12.27
N ILE A 477 -17.42 -26.09 -12.66
CA ILE A 477 -16.65 -25.22 -11.76
C ILE A 477 -17.58 -24.52 -10.77
N HIS A 478 -18.65 -23.91 -11.26
CA HIS A 478 -19.65 -23.25 -10.43
C HIS A 478 -20.28 -24.22 -9.41
N GLN A 479 -20.65 -25.44 -9.83
CA GLN A 479 -21.22 -26.42 -8.90
C GLN A 479 -20.22 -26.86 -7.83
N LEU A 480 -18.94 -26.94 -8.17
CA LEU A 480 -17.87 -27.24 -7.24
C LEU A 480 -17.69 -26.13 -6.20
N ASN A 481 -17.67 -24.86 -6.63
CA ASN A 481 -17.63 -23.69 -5.75
C ASN A 481 -18.85 -23.62 -4.82
N VAL A 482 -20.07 -23.83 -5.33
CA VAL A 482 -21.30 -23.90 -4.52
C VAL A 482 -21.19 -24.99 -3.43
N LEU A 483 -20.72 -26.19 -3.77
CA LEU A 483 -20.57 -27.28 -2.79
C LEU A 483 -19.49 -26.98 -1.75
N PHE A 484 -18.44 -26.25 -2.15
CA PHE A 484 -17.40 -25.82 -1.23
C PHE A 484 -17.91 -24.75 -0.27
N THR A 485 -18.67 -23.77 -0.78
CA THR A 485 -19.34 -22.75 0.03
C THR A 485 -20.33 -23.37 1.02
N ASP A 486 -21.14 -24.34 0.59
CA ASP A 486 -22.01 -25.14 1.46
C ASP A 486 -21.20 -25.83 2.58
N PHE A 487 -20.10 -26.50 2.22
CA PHE A 487 -19.24 -27.18 3.20
C PHE A 487 -18.64 -26.21 4.22
N ARG A 488 -18.23 -25.02 3.78
CA ARG A 488 -17.65 -23.97 4.62
C ARG A 488 -18.63 -23.32 5.57
N THR A 489 -19.87 -23.13 5.12
CA THR A 489 -20.87 -22.33 5.84
C THR A 489 -21.83 -23.17 6.68
N CYS A 490 -21.90 -24.49 6.43
CA CYS A 490 -22.79 -25.37 7.18
C CYS A 490 -22.41 -25.52 8.66
N GLY A 491 -23.40 -25.87 9.49
CA GLY A 491 -23.20 -26.16 10.91
C GLY A 491 -22.48 -27.49 11.13
N ILE A 492 -21.90 -27.68 12.33
CA ILE A 492 -21.17 -28.91 12.70
C ILE A 492 -22.00 -30.18 12.45
N ALA A 493 -23.31 -30.13 12.68
CA ALA A 493 -24.21 -31.25 12.47
C ALA A 493 -24.33 -31.67 10.98
N GLU A 494 -24.11 -30.75 10.05
CA GLU A 494 -24.26 -30.96 8.61
C GLU A 494 -22.91 -31.15 7.90
N LEU A 495 -21.79 -30.84 8.57
CA LEU A 495 -20.44 -30.84 8.02
C LEU A 495 -20.07 -32.17 7.35
N ALA A 496 -20.38 -33.30 7.97
CA ALA A 496 -20.11 -34.62 7.41
C ALA A 496 -20.94 -34.89 6.14
N ALA A 497 -22.17 -34.38 6.06
CA ALA A 497 -23.02 -34.55 4.88
C ALA A 497 -22.58 -33.63 3.74
N ALA A 498 -22.23 -32.38 4.04
CA ALA A 498 -21.70 -31.44 3.06
C ALA A 498 -20.35 -31.90 2.51
N GLY A 499 -19.44 -32.37 3.37
CA GLY A 499 -18.13 -32.89 2.96
C GLY A 499 -18.24 -34.11 2.05
N ARG A 500 -19.22 -35.00 2.31
CA ARG A 500 -19.55 -36.10 1.40
C ARG A 500 -19.96 -35.59 0.02
N ARG A 501 -20.97 -34.70 -0.06
CA ARG A 501 -21.45 -34.14 -1.35
C ARG A 501 -20.33 -33.50 -2.16
N LEU A 502 -19.50 -32.69 -1.51
CA LEU A 502 -18.36 -32.02 -2.15
C LEU A 502 -17.38 -33.03 -2.75
N GLY A 503 -16.93 -34.02 -1.96
CA GLY A 503 -15.96 -34.97 -2.49
C GLY A 503 -16.55 -36.00 -3.45
N ASP A 504 -17.84 -36.35 -3.34
CA ASP A 504 -18.49 -37.21 -4.34
C ASP A 504 -18.56 -36.49 -5.71
N HIS A 505 -18.72 -35.15 -5.70
CA HIS A 505 -18.64 -34.35 -6.91
C HIS A 505 -17.20 -34.27 -7.46
N LEU A 506 -16.19 -34.10 -6.59
CA LEU A 506 -14.77 -34.15 -6.97
C LEU A 506 -14.40 -35.51 -7.60
N ASP A 507 -14.87 -36.62 -7.03
CA ASP A 507 -14.64 -37.96 -7.58
C ASP A 507 -15.26 -38.09 -8.99
N SER A 508 -16.49 -37.58 -9.18
CA SER A 508 -17.15 -37.55 -10.49
C SER A 508 -16.41 -36.67 -11.51
N LEU A 509 -15.79 -35.58 -11.08
CA LEU A 509 -14.93 -34.76 -11.92
C LEU A 509 -13.64 -35.51 -12.27
N ALA A 510 -12.99 -36.17 -11.30
CA ALA A 510 -11.77 -36.94 -11.52
C ALA A 510 -11.96 -38.15 -12.45
N GLU A 511 -13.16 -38.77 -12.47
CA GLU A 511 -13.51 -39.80 -13.44
C GLU A 511 -13.56 -39.26 -14.89
N ARG A 512 -14.01 -38.01 -15.06
CA ARG A 512 -14.09 -37.34 -16.37
C ARG A 512 -12.76 -36.71 -16.80
N TYR A 513 -11.98 -36.24 -15.82
CA TYR A 513 -10.71 -35.55 -15.99
C TYR A 513 -9.62 -36.26 -15.17
N PRO A 514 -8.96 -37.30 -15.73
CA PRO A 514 -8.02 -38.13 -14.99
C PRO A 514 -6.86 -37.37 -14.31
N ASP A 515 -6.47 -36.22 -14.84
CA ASP A 515 -5.42 -35.35 -14.28
C ASP A 515 -5.78 -34.77 -12.90
N LEU A 516 -7.07 -34.82 -12.53
CA LEU A 516 -7.57 -34.41 -11.22
C LEU A 516 -7.44 -35.51 -10.17
N ILE A 517 -7.18 -36.78 -10.51
CA ILE A 517 -7.25 -37.90 -9.56
C ILE A 517 -6.37 -37.66 -8.32
N ALA A 518 -5.12 -37.23 -8.52
CA ALA A 518 -4.21 -36.98 -7.41
C ALA A 518 -4.66 -35.78 -6.54
N ARG A 519 -5.11 -34.69 -7.18
CA ARG A 519 -5.56 -33.46 -6.52
C ARG A 519 -6.88 -33.65 -5.77
N ALA A 520 -7.84 -34.36 -6.38
CA ALA A 520 -9.11 -34.71 -5.77
C ALA A 520 -8.92 -35.63 -4.55
N ALA A 521 -7.99 -36.60 -4.63
CA ALA A 521 -7.67 -37.46 -3.49
C ALA A 521 -7.04 -36.68 -2.32
N ASP A 522 -6.11 -35.76 -2.61
CA ASP A 522 -5.51 -34.88 -1.60
C ASP A 522 -6.58 -33.98 -0.95
N PHE A 523 -7.39 -33.31 -1.78
CA PHE A 523 -8.52 -32.49 -1.32
C PHE A 523 -9.48 -33.29 -0.42
N ARG A 524 -9.89 -34.49 -0.85
CA ARG A 524 -10.82 -35.35 -0.10
C ARG A 524 -10.22 -35.77 1.24
N SER A 525 -8.94 -36.11 1.29
CA SER A 525 -8.23 -36.43 2.53
C SER A 525 -8.33 -35.26 3.53
N ARG A 526 -8.17 -34.02 3.05
CA ARG A 526 -8.29 -32.80 3.87
C ARG A 526 -9.72 -32.52 4.33
N ILE A 527 -10.72 -32.74 3.48
CA ILE A 527 -12.14 -32.70 3.91
C ILE A 527 -12.37 -33.70 5.03
N ASP A 528 -11.94 -34.96 4.86
CA ASP A 528 -12.21 -36.05 5.80
C ASP A 528 -11.48 -35.84 7.14
N GLU A 529 -10.27 -35.30 7.12
CA GLU A 529 -9.58 -34.86 8.33
C GLU A 529 -10.38 -33.79 9.08
N ARG A 530 -10.90 -32.80 8.37
CA ARG A 530 -11.68 -31.72 8.97
C ARG A 530 -13.04 -32.18 9.52
N VAL A 531 -13.68 -33.14 8.87
CA VAL A 531 -14.90 -33.77 9.38
C VAL A 531 -14.63 -34.59 10.65
N ARG A 532 -13.45 -35.21 10.77
CA ARG A 532 -13.03 -35.98 11.96
C ARG A 532 -12.66 -35.10 13.15
N SER A 533 -12.08 -33.93 12.88
CA SER A 533 -11.62 -32.98 13.88
C SER A 533 -12.33 -31.63 13.70
N PRO A 534 -13.65 -31.55 13.93
CA PRO A 534 -14.37 -30.29 13.79
C PRO A 534 -13.85 -29.28 14.81
N VAL A 535 -13.59 -28.06 14.35
CA VAL A 535 -13.29 -26.93 15.23
C VAL A 535 -14.50 -26.70 16.13
N THR A 536 -14.30 -26.78 17.44
CA THR A 536 -15.35 -26.56 18.45
C THR A 536 -15.87 -25.12 18.41
N GLU A 537 -17.14 -24.89 18.73
CA GLU A 537 -17.72 -23.53 18.72
C GLU A 537 -16.99 -22.55 19.65
N ASP A 538 -16.37 -23.03 20.74
CA ASP A 538 -15.49 -22.23 21.62
C ASP A 538 -14.26 -21.65 20.91
N ASP A 539 -13.82 -22.24 19.79
CA ASP A 539 -12.71 -21.73 18.98
C ASP A 539 -13.20 -20.66 17.96
N ARG A 540 -14.52 -20.42 17.81
CA ARG A 540 -15.10 -19.51 16.80
C ARG A 540 -15.50 -18.14 17.34
N GLU A 541 -15.46 -17.94 18.66
CA GLU A 541 -15.84 -16.67 19.30
C GLU A 541 -14.72 -15.61 19.28
N LEU A 542 -13.63 -15.85 18.56
CA LEU A 542 -12.60 -14.84 18.34
C LEU A 542 -13.08 -13.90 17.22
N PRO A 543 -13.40 -12.62 17.53
CA PRO A 543 -13.52 -11.64 16.48
C PRO A 543 -12.13 -11.44 15.87
N PHE A 544 -12.12 -11.30 14.54
CA PHE A 544 -11.03 -10.66 13.81
C PHE A 544 -10.60 -9.40 14.55
#